data_AF-A0A0F0FWU6-F1
#
_entry.id   AF-A0A0F0FWU6-F1
#
_cell.length_a   1.000
_cell.length_b   1.000
_cell.length_c   1.000
_cell.angle_alpha   90.00
_cell.angle_beta   90.00
_cell.angle_gamma   90.00
#
_symmetry.space_group_name_H-M   'P 1'
#
loop_
_entity.id
_entity.type
_entity.pdbx_description
1 polymer ?
#
loop_
_entity_poly.entity_id
_entity_poly.type
_entity_poly.pdbx_seq_one_letter_code
_entity_poly.pdbx_strand_id
1 'polypeptide(L)'
;MISSQFISRVSLRRDIVDSFERHPFCLPAVRTLDAMEMHRFGGNGLYLLDEPEAALSPQRQLAVLSRIHDLVEDGSQFIIATHSPILMAYRNAWINTCSPDGVARIDYQDTEHFRVTRDFLASPERMLRVLLDGEPGEAKEPT
;
A
#
# COMPACT_ATOMS: atom_id res chain seq x y z
N MET A 1 7.07 -4.71 -25.39
CA MET A 1 7.48 -6.09 -25.00
C MET A 1 8.56 -5.96 -23.94
N ILE A 2 8.22 -5.95 -22.65
CA ILE A 2 9.17 -6.22 -21.56
C ILE A 2 8.50 -7.24 -20.66
N SER A 3 9.18 -8.38 -20.55
CA SER A 3 8.77 -9.63 -19.97
C SER A 3 9.15 -9.70 -18.48
N SER A 4 8.24 -10.29 -17.70
CA SER A 4 8.46 -11.15 -16.53
C SER A 4 9.38 -10.65 -15.40
N GLN A 5 8.79 -9.98 -14.40
CA GLN A 5 9.19 -10.12 -12.98
C GLN A 5 7.95 -10.03 -12.07
N PHE A 6 7.01 -10.97 -12.25
CA PHE A 6 5.92 -11.15 -11.30
C PHE A 6 6.16 -12.44 -10.52
N ILE A 7 5.88 -12.42 -9.22
CA ILE A 7 5.66 -13.65 -8.45
C ILE A 7 4.56 -14.41 -9.21
N SER A 8 4.90 -15.52 -9.87
CA SER A 8 3.96 -16.26 -10.73
C SER A 8 3.08 -17.21 -9.92
N ARG A 9 3.54 -17.60 -8.73
CA ARG A 9 2.89 -18.59 -7.88
C ARG A 9 3.27 -18.41 -6.43
N VAL A 10 2.29 -18.46 -5.54
CA VAL A 10 2.49 -18.61 -4.09
C VAL A 10 1.95 -19.98 -3.71
N SER A 11 2.74 -20.81 -3.06
CA SER A 11 2.33 -22.14 -2.59
C SER A 11 2.66 -22.31 -1.12
N LEU A 12 1.77 -22.98 -0.38
CA LEU A 12 2.08 -23.35 0.99
C LEU A 12 3.06 -24.52 0.99
N ARG A 13 4.26 -24.30 1.53
CA ARG A 13 5.25 -25.35 1.78
C ARG A 13 4.81 -26.18 2.98
N ARG A 14 3.91 -27.13 2.77
CA ARG A 14 3.30 -27.95 3.84
C ARG A 14 4.34 -28.83 4.57
N ASP A 15 5.45 -29.13 3.92
CA ASP A 15 6.58 -29.91 4.44
C ASP A 15 7.31 -29.25 5.62
N ILE A 16 7.17 -27.92 5.77
CA ILE A 16 7.79 -27.15 6.86
C ILE A 16 6.76 -26.60 7.85
N VAL A 17 5.49 -27.02 7.75
CA VAL A 17 4.43 -26.58 8.66
C VAL A 17 4.42 -27.49 9.89
N ASP A 18 4.79 -26.94 11.05
CA ASP A 18 4.81 -27.68 12.32
C ASP A 18 3.43 -28.20 12.75
N SER A 19 2.37 -27.41 12.54
CA SER A 19 0.98 -27.81 12.85
C SER A 19 -0.06 -26.97 12.11
N PHE A 20 -1.09 -27.64 11.57
CA PHE A 20 -2.27 -27.02 10.96
C PHE A 20 -3.39 -26.69 11.97
N GLU A 21 -3.19 -26.99 13.25
CA GLU A 21 -4.14 -26.62 14.32
C GLU A 21 -3.77 -25.30 15.01
N ARG A 22 -2.63 -24.70 14.61
CA ARG A 22 -2.12 -23.44 15.18
C ARG A 22 -2.24 -22.31 14.17
N HIS A 23 -2.52 -21.10 14.68
CA HIS A 23 -2.52 -19.89 13.86
C HIS A 23 -1.12 -19.65 13.25
N PRO A 24 -1.00 -19.25 11.96
CA PRO A 24 -2.09 -18.94 11.02
C PRO A 24 -2.59 -20.15 10.20
N PHE A 25 -1.98 -21.32 10.31
CA PHE A 25 -2.29 -22.48 9.48
C PHE A 25 -3.63 -23.17 9.80
N CYS A 26 -4.25 -22.86 10.95
CA CYS A 26 -5.60 -23.30 11.28
C CYS A 26 -6.70 -22.48 10.59
N LEU A 27 -6.37 -21.31 10.03
CA LEU A 27 -7.32 -20.53 9.26
C LEU A 27 -7.70 -21.31 8.00
N PRO A 28 -9.01 -21.48 7.69
CA PRO A 28 -9.43 -22.21 6.50
C PRO A 28 -8.76 -21.71 5.21
N ALA A 29 -8.62 -20.38 5.08
CA ALA A 29 -7.97 -19.75 3.93
C ALA A 29 -6.49 -20.14 3.74
N VAL A 30 -5.78 -20.44 4.83
CA VAL A 30 -4.37 -20.86 4.80
C VAL A 30 -4.28 -22.38 4.74
N ARG A 31 -5.09 -23.09 5.53
CA ARG A 31 -5.10 -24.56 5.63
C ARG A 31 -5.37 -25.24 4.29
N THR A 32 -6.26 -24.66 3.47
CA THR A 32 -6.63 -25.21 2.16
C THR A 32 -5.79 -24.64 1.02
N LEU A 33 -4.81 -23.78 1.30
CA LEU A 33 -3.96 -23.18 0.28
C LEU A 33 -2.91 -24.20 -0.17
N ASP A 34 -3.02 -24.72 -1.40
CA ASP A 34 -1.98 -25.57 -2.00
C ASP A 34 -1.05 -24.77 -2.90
N ALA A 35 -1.61 -24.15 -3.93
CA ALA A 35 -0.90 -23.22 -4.80
C ALA A 35 -1.89 -22.20 -5.40
N MET A 36 -1.48 -20.95 -5.43
CA MET A 36 -2.19 -19.85 -6.06
C MET A 36 -1.35 -19.30 -7.19
N GLU A 37 -1.83 -19.43 -8.42
CA GLU A 37 -1.20 -18.85 -9.60
C GLU A 37 -1.60 -17.37 -9.72
N MET A 38 -0.60 -16.49 -9.79
CA MET A 38 -0.80 -15.04 -9.91
C MET A 38 -1.06 -14.58 -11.35
N HIS A 39 -1.17 -15.51 -12.29
CA HIS A 39 -1.63 -15.28 -13.67
C HIS A 39 -3.14 -14.96 -13.78
N ARG A 40 -3.81 -14.65 -12.66
CA ARG A 40 -5.29 -14.59 -12.55
C ARG A 40 -5.85 -13.22 -12.13
N PHE A 41 -5.16 -12.14 -12.48
CA PHE A 41 -5.88 -10.88 -12.64
C PHE A 41 -6.63 -10.95 -13.98
N GLY A 42 -7.89 -11.37 -13.92
CA GLY A 42 -8.82 -11.39 -15.05
C GLY A 42 -9.94 -10.39 -14.80
N GLY A 43 -10.64 -9.99 -15.85
CA GLY A 43 -11.81 -9.11 -15.72
C GLY A 43 -12.89 -9.69 -14.81
N ASN A 44 -13.77 -8.83 -14.30
CA ASN A 44 -14.90 -9.17 -13.42
C ASN A 44 -14.52 -9.83 -12.09
N GLY A 45 -13.35 -9.51 -11.53
CA GLY A 45 -12.89 -10.00 -10.22
C GLY A 45 -13.00 -8.97 -9.10
N LEU A 46 -13.15 -9.41 -7.84
CA LEU A 46 -12.94 -8.57 -6.65
C LEU A 46 -11.58 -8.90 -6.04
N TYR A 47 -10.71 -7.90 -5.94
CA TYR A 47 -9.34 -8.02 -5.45
C TYR A 47 -9.17 -7.27 -4.13
N LEU A 48 -8.60 -7.96 -3.13
CA LEU A 48 -8.22 -7.37 -1.85
C LEU A 48 -6.70 -7.36 -1.77
N LEU A 49 -6.10 -6.18 -1.63
CA LEU A 49 -4.65 -6.00 -1.56
C LEU A 49 -4.31 -5.31 -0.25
N ASP A 50 -3.31 -5.84 0.45
CA ASP A 50 -2.78 -5.25 1.67
C ASP A 50 -1.33 -4.86 1.41
N GLU A 51 -1.05 -3.56 1.53
CA GLU A 51 0.25 -2.91 1.28
C GLU A 51 0.99 -3.44 0.03
N PRO A 52 0.37 -3.44 -1.16
CA PRO A 52 1.02 -3.95 -2.37
C PRO A 52 2.30 -3.20 -2.76
N GLU A 53 2.53 -2.02 -2.20
CA GLU A 53 3.71 -1.18 -2.39
C GLU A 53 4.95 -1.57 -1.56
N ALA A 54 4.83 -2.41 -0.52
CA ALA A 54 5.86 -2.56 0.52
C ALA A 54 7.25 -2.94 0.00
N ALA A 55 7.32 -3.62 -1.16
CA ALA A 55 8.57 -4.00 -1.83
C ALA A 55 8.77 -3.32 -3.21
N LEU A 56 8.00 -2.27 -3.51
CA LEU A 56 7.95 -1.64 -4.82
C LEU A 56 8.62 -0.26 -4.82
N SER A 57 9.52 -0.04 -5.77
CA SER A 57 9.99 1.31 -6.10
C SER A 57 8.82 2.19 -6.63
N PRO A 58 8.93 3.53 -6.57
CA PRO A 58 7.88 4.42 -7.09
C PRO A 58 7.47 4.12 -8.54
N GLN A 59 8.44 3.80 -9.39
CA GLN A 59 8.20 3.41 -10.79
C GLN A 59 7.36 2.13 -10.90
N ARG A 60 7.62 1.15 -10.03
CA ARG A 60 6.84 -0.10 -9.98
C ARG A 60 5.42 0.15 -9.45
N GLN A 61 5.24 1.08 -8.52
CA GLN A 61 3.91 1.49 -8.06
C GLN A 61 3.08 2.14 -9.18
N LEU A 62 3.70 2.96 -10.04
CA LEU A 62 3.05 3.50 -11.25
C LEU A 62 2.63 2.38 -12.23
N ALA A 63 3.46 1.35 -12.40
CA ALA A 63 3.10 0.19 -13.21
C ALA A 63 1.93 -0.60 -12.61
N VAL A 64 1.88 -0.75 -11.28
CA VAL A 64 0.74 -1.35 -10.58
C VAL A 64 -0.54 -0.53 -10.78
N LEU A 65 -0.48 0.80 -10.67
CA LEU A 65 -1.61 1.67 -10.98
C LEU A 65 -2.16 1.46 -12.39
N SER A 66 -1.28 1.41 -13.40
CA SER A 66 -1.69 1.15 -14.79
C SER A 66 -2.39 -0.20 -14.90
N ARG A 67 -1.88 -1.24 -14.22
CA ARG A 67 -2.48 -2.56 -14.25
C ARG A 67 -3.83 -2.62 -13.53
N ILE A 68 -3.97 -1.93 -12.40
CA ILE A 68 -5.25 -1.79 -11.70
C ILE A 68 -6.26 -1.11 -12.62
N HIS A 69 -5.85 -0.05 -13.34
CA HIS A 69 -6.71 0.65 -14.28
C HIS A 69 -7.27 -0.30 -15.35
N ASP A 70 -6.40 -1.05 -16.04
CA ASP A 70 -6.83 -2.02 -17.06
C ASP A 70 -7.86 -3.02 -16.51
N LEU A 71 -7.66 -3.50 -15.28
CA LEU A 71 -8.55 -4.48 -14.65
C LEU A 71 -9.88 -3.87 -14.22
N VAL A 72 -9.88 -2.61 -13.77
CA VAL A 72 -11.11 -1.86 -13.46
C VAL A 72 -11.93 -1.63 -14.73
N GLU A 73 -11.30 -1.28 -15.84
CA GLU A 73 -11.96 -1.15 -17.14
C GLU A 73 -12.55 -2.51 -17.61
N ASP A 74 -11.88 -3.61 -17.29
CA ASP A 74 -12.38 -4.98 -17.49
C ASP A 74 -13.40 -5.45 -16.43
N GLY A 75 -14.01 -4.52 -15.67
CA GLY A 75 -15.09 -4.80 -14.71
C GLY A 75 -14.63 -5.32 -13.35
N SER A 76 -13.34 -5.25 -13.03
CA SER A 76 -12.83 -5.67 -11.72
C SER A 76 -12.99 -4.58 -10.66
N GLN A 77 -13.09 -5.01 -9.41
CA GLN A 77 -13.20 -4.15 -8.25
C GLN A 77 -12.00 -4.36 -7.33
N PHE A 78 -11.55 -3.30 -6.67
CA PHE A 78 -10.38 -3.34 -5.78
C PHE A 78 -10.72 -2.74 -4.43
N ILE A 79 -10.27 -3.41 -3.37
CA ILE A 79 -10.16 -2.88 -2.02
C ILE A 79 -8.68 -2.95 -1.66
N ILE A 80 -8.06 -1.81 -1.41
CA ILE A 80 -6.61 -1.72 -1.19
C ILE A 80 -6.36 -1.00 0.13
N ALA A 81 -5.69 -1.68 1.05
CA ALA A 81 -5.03 -1.03 2.18
C ALA A 81 -3.63 -0.58 1.71
N THR A 82 -3.33 0.70 1.83
CA THR A 82 -2.09 1.29 1.31
C THR A 82 -1.71 2.53 2.12
N HIS A 83 -0.41 2.75 2.22
CA HIS A 83 0.26 3.95 2.71
C HIS A 83 0.91 4.75 1.56
N SER A 84 0.86 4.24 0.32
CA SER A 84 1.44 4.89 -0.85
C SER A 84 0.58 6.05 -1.35
N PRO A 85 1.08 7.30 -1.34
CA PRO A 85 0.40 8.41 -1.99
C PRO A 85 0.35 8.24 -3.51
N ILE A 86 1.16 7.37 -4.11
CA ILE A 86 1.09 7.05 -5.54
C ILE A 86 -0.17 6.23 -5.79
N LEU A 87 -0.35 5.11 -5.09
CA LEU A 87 -1.52 4.25 -5.30
C LEU A 87 -2.84 4.95 -4.96
N MET A 88 -2.86 5.75 -3.88
CA MET A 88 -4.03 6.56 -3.51
C MET A 88 -4.43 7.59 -4.57
N ALA A 89 -3.52 7.98 -5.47
CA ALA A 89 -3.80 8.97 -6.53
C ALA A 89 -4.68 8.44 -7.67
N TYR A 90 -5.17 7.20 -7.60
CA TYR A 90 -6.07 6.65 -8.61
C TYR A 90 -7.37 7.48 -8.68
N ARG A 91 -7.62 8.11 -9.83
CA ARG A 91 -8.66 9.15 -10.01
C ARG A 91 -10.07 8.72 -9.61
N ASN A 92 -10.41 7.44 -9.77
CA ASN A 92 -11.76 6.93 -9.49
C ASN A 92 -11.86 6.21 -8.13
N ALA A 93 -10.84 6.33 -7.27
CA ALA A 93 -10.84 5.68 -5.97
C ALA A 93 -11.73 6.41 -4.95
N TRP A 94 -12.34 5.64 -4.05
CA TRP A 94 -12.82 6.17 -2.78
C TRP A 94 -11.74 5.95 -1.74
N ILE A 95 -11.25 7.04 -1.15
CA ILE A 95 -10.22 6.98 -0.13
C ILE A 95 -10.91 7.06 1.23
N ASN A 96 -10.69 6.04 2.05
CA ASN A 96 -11.22 5.98 3.40
C ASN A 96 -10.05 5.97 4.39
N THR A 97 -10.11 6.84 5.38
CA THR A 97 -9.22 6.79 6.53
C THR A 97 -9.85 5.98 7.64
N CYS A 98 -9.04 5.17 8.32
CA CYS A 98 -9.45 4.39 9.48
C CYS A 98 -8.76 5.00 10.71
N SER A 99 -9.53 5.64 11.58
CA SER A 99 -9.06 6.21 12.84
C SER A 99 -9.74 5.53 14.03
N PRO A 100 -9.30 5.79 15.27
CA PRO A 100 -10.00 5.33 16.47
C PRO A 100 -11.47 5.79 16.54
N ASP A 101 -11.81 6.91 15.89
CA ASP A 101 -13.17 7.47 15.84
C ASP A 101 -14.04 6.83 14.74
N GLY A 102 -13.48 5.95 13.92
CA GLY A 102 -14.18 5.19 12.88
C GLY A 102 -13.57 5.34 11.49
N VAL A 103 -14.36 4.96 10.47
CA VAL A 103 -13.96 5.05 9.06
C VAL A 103 -14.64 6.25 8.42
N ALA A 104 -13.84 7.14 7.80
CA ALA A 104 -14.34 8.33 7.12
C ALA A 104 -13.78 8.43 5.70
N ARG A 105 -14.63 8.83 4.75
CA ARG A 105 -14.21 9.13 3.38
C ARG A 105 -13.56 10.51 3.35
N ILE A 106 -12.39 10.61 2.72
CA ILE A 106 -11.61 11.85 2.60
C ILE A 106 -11.10 12.05 1.17
N ASP A 107 -10.72 13.27 0.84
CA ASP A 107 -10.07 13.56 -0.43
C ASP A 107 -8.58 13.17 -0.40
N TYR A 108 -8.03 12.86 -1.57
CA TYR A 108 -6.62 12.48 -1.73
C TYR A 108 -5.65 13.48 -1.10
N GLN A 109 -5.93 14.77 -1.29
CA GLN A 109 -5.08 15.86 -0.81
C GLN A 109 -5.11 16.02 0.72
N ASP A 110 -6.15 15.49 1.37
CA ASP A 110 -6.31 15.55 2.83
C ASP A 110 -5.65 14.36 3.54
N THR A 111 -5.29 13.32 2.78
CA THR A 111 -4.56 12.17 3.33
C THR A 111 -3.25 12.62 3.97
N GLU A 112 -2.92 12.05 5.13
CA GLU A 112 -1.66 12.32 5.83
C GLU A 112 -0.45 12.00 4.93
N HIS A 113 -0.47 10.83 4.30
CA HIS A 113 0.59 10.37 3.40
C HIS A 113 0.86 11.35 2.25
N PHE A 114 -0.19 11.91 1.63
CA PHE A 114 -0.01 12.93 0.61
C PHE A 114 0.63 14.20 1.18
N ARG A 115 0.08 14.74 2.28
CA ARG A 115 0.55 16.01 2.86
C ARG A 115 2.01 15.92 3.28
N VAL A 116 2.37 14.88 4.04
CA VAL A 116 3.74 14.64 4.50
C VAL A 116 4.70 14.50 3.31
N THR A 117 4.34 13.67 2.32
CA THR A 117 5.19 13.45 1.15
C THR A 117 5.36 14.73 0.32
N ARG A 118 4.28 15.46 0.07
CA ARG A 118 4.30 16.74 -0.65
C ARG A 118 5.20 17.75 0.05
N ASP A 119 5.04 17.90 1.36
CA ASP A 119 5.78 18.90 2.15
C ASP A 119 7.28 18.55 2.21
N PHE A 120 7.61 17.25 2.33
CA PHE A 120 8.99 16.78 2.21
C PHE A 120 9.59 17.12 0.86
N LEU A 121 8.91 16.77 -0.24
CA LEU A 121 9.42 16.99 -1.59
C LEU A 121 9.51 18.49 -1.95
N ALA A 122 8.67 19.34 -1.37
CA ALA A 122 8.69 20.78 -1.60
C ALA A 122 9.86 21.49 -0.92
N SER A 123 10.33 21.00 0.22
CA SER A 123 11.47 21.60 0.95
C SER A 123 12.19 20.59 1.87
N PRO A 124 12.95 19.63 1.31
CA PRO A 124 13.60 18.59 2.09
C PRO A 124 14.56 19.14 3.15
N GLU A 125 15.39 20.12 2.79
CA GLU A 125 16.44 20.66 3.67
C GLU A 125 15.83 21.39 4.88
N ARG A 126 14.73 22.12 4.66
CA ARG A 126 14.00 22.80 5.73
C ARG A 126 13.44 21.78 6.71
N MET A 127 12.81 20.71 6.20
CA MET A 127 12.21 19.71 7.06
C MET A 127 13.27 18.90 7.81
N LEU A 128 14.38 18.55 7.16
CA LEU A 128 15.52 17.89 7.79
C LEU A 128 16.13 18.75 8.91
N ARG A 129 16.28 20.07 8.71
CA ARG A 129 16.77 20.98 9.75
C ARG A 129 15.86 20.96 10.99
N VAL A 130 14.55 21.10 10.80
CA VAL A 130 13.57 21.05 11.91
C VAL A 130 13.63 19.71 12.65
N LEU A 131 13.76 18.60 11.91
CA LEU A 131 13.77 17.25 12.48
C LEU A 131 15.09 16.87 13.18
N LEU A 132 16.23 17.31 12.65
CA LEU A 132 17.56 16.85 13.09
C LEU A 132 18.32 17.87 13.94
N ASP A 133 18.14 19.17 13.68
CA ASP A 133 18.92 20.23 14.34
C ASP A 133 18.16 20.88 15.50
N GLY A 134 16.85 20.60 15.63
CA GLY A 134 15.95 21.31 16.53
C GLY A 134 15.73 22.77 16.12
N GLU A 135 14.62 23.37 16.54
CA GLU A 135 14.37 24.80 16.29
C GLU A 135 15.50 25.68 16.86
N PRO A 136 16.10 26.60 16.08
CA PRO A 136 16.91 27.66 16.66
C PRO A 136 16.00 28.68 17.35
N GLY A 137 15.76 28.49 18.65
CA GLY A 137 15.65 29.59 19.62
C GLY A 137 14.29 29.82 20.31
N GLU A 138 14.28 29.61 21.63
CA GLU A 138 14.00 30.74 22.52
C GLU A 138 15.34 31.19 23.12
N ALA A 139 15.97 32.19 22.50
CA ALA A 139 17.02 32.93 23.18
C ALA A 139 16.35 33.72 24.31
N LYS A 140 16.52 33.27 25.56
CA LYS A 140 16.16 34.07 26.74
C LYS A 140 16.92 35.39 26.68
N GLU A 141 16.20 36.50 26.58
CA GLU A 141 16.76 37.83 26.78
C GLU A 141 17.39 37.90 28.18
N PRO A 142 18.64 38.37 28.31
CA PRO A 142 19.25 38.57 29.61
C PRO A 142 18.58 39.78 30.28
N THR A 143 17.98 39.55 31.45
CA THR A 143 17.54 40.59 32.38
C THR A 143 18.69 41.04 33.26
#